data_AF-A0A7X5FQH7-F1
#
_entry.id   AF-A0A7X5FQH7-F1
#
_cell.length_a   1.000
_cell.length_b   1.000
_cell.length_c   1.000
_cell.angle_alpha   90.00
_cell.angle_beta   90.00
_cell.angle_gamma   90.00
#
_symmetry.space_group_name_H-M   'P 1'
#
loop_
_entity.id
_entity.type
_entity.pdbx_description
1 polymer ?
#
loop_
_entity_poly.entity_id
_entity_poly.type
_entity_poly.pdbx_seq_one_letter_code
_entity_poly.pdbx_strand_id
1 'polypeptide(L)'
;MIYYLKLYFARSLDDVMNLVNGEVFDGKLEKIIEVTYSYKQLDDGYLYNETLFEEYLNIPYTENINYNILGKKFIYRIQSRITAINDSIKKLEHINVSSRVESVKRSILIDSLLYVKNILEISLISINFELNKAGAQINMPDSEVDLKIEKIIKKEKLAFGSLIIENSREFSHCYNFIEKNHSLQKHLLSRSDVIKMNKFLKIIKQSSKCDLIETDETLYKTANSIFSDSNICRKDYRYLFDAVCELYHLPQRTSLTNAGSIYDGDDALEIPRNEEFSHLTFDRVLKLLTHEIESHYINQYNGKKLLGNFRGARNLPKEEGLAMFMERIFHGYTYDTIDNIIDYFFTILAGECLNGDDFSEFVRIMVKEYNFMRSYDTAIRRAKRNYSFEHVGVQHKDVVYFRGLTEVMDYLKSGGEFKKLFLGKVGFLDLDNMYDLYQRYDKKENIVFPIFISDLICYYFENKQEDKMYEFESQKYYLFLKKKYWFLDLDGFKIIQKIETDWIKIEKILKNLEKILDIKIDKK
;
A
#
# COMPACT_ATOMS: atom_id res chain seq x y z
N MET A 1 15.44 22.55 -20.00
CA MET A 1 16.50 23.60 -19.98
C MET A 1 16.58 24.31 -18.63
N ILE A 2 15.48 24.89 -18.11
CA ILE A 2 15.48 25.58 -16.80
C ILE A 2 15.93 24.65 -15.66
N TYR A 3 15.43 23.42 -15.60
CA TYR A 3 15.83 22.43 -14.60
C TYR A 3 17.35 22.21 -14.57
N TYR A 4 17.96 21.90 -15.71
CA TYR A 4 19.40 21.64 -15.82
C TYR A 4 20.26 22.85 -15.45
N LEU A 5 19.82 24.07 -15.80
CA LEU A 5 20.48 25.29 -15.36
C LEU A 5 20.44 25.41 -13.82
N LYS A 6 19.27 25.20 -13.21
CA LYS A 6 19.14 25.23 -11.74
C LYS A 6 19.99 24.15 -11.07
N LEU A 7 20.01 22.93 -11.63
CA LEU A 7 20.81 21.82 -11.11
C LEU A 7 22.33 22.11 -11.21
N TYR A 8 22.77 22.75 -12.29
CA TYR A 8 24.15 23.19 -12.45
C TYR A 8 24.57 24.18 -11.35
N PHE A 9 23.69 25.15 -11.06
CA PHE A 9 23.92 26.17 -10.03
C PHE A 9 23.67 25.71 -8.60
N ALA A 10 22.97 24.60 -8.36
CA ALA A 10 22.75 24.05 -7.02
C ALA A 10 24.10 23.84 -6.30
N ARG A 11 24.23 24.31 -5.06
CA ARG A 11 25.48 24.22 -4.26
C ARG A 11 25.29 23.43 -2.98
N SER A 12 24.07 23.29 -2.48
CA SER A 12 23.73 22.55 -1.27
C SER A 12 22.87 21.31 -1.56
N LEU A 13 22.79 20.41 -0.58
CA LEU A 13 21.86 19.27 -0.63
C LEU A 13 20.41 19.76 -0.74
N ASP A 14 20.05 20.79 0.02
CA ASP A 14 18.69 21.36 0.02
C ASP A 14 18.32 21.94 -1.35
N ASP A 15 19.26 22.57 -2.07
CA ASP A 15 19.01 23.04 -3.45
C ASP A 15 18.59 21.88 -4.35
N VAL A 16 19.31 20.77 -4.31
CA VAL A 16 19.02 19.61 -5.15
C VAL A 16 17.74 18.92 -4.70
N MET A 17 17.52 18.76 -3.40
CA MET A 17 16.28 18.21 -2.86
C MET A 17 15.05 19.00 -3.33
N ASN A 18 15.09 20.33 -3.28
CA ASN A 18 14.00 21.18 -3.75
C ASN A 18 13.76 21.03 -5.26
N LEU A 19 14.82 20.92 -6.05
CA LEU A 19 14.71 20.69 -7.50
C LEU A 19 14.13 19.33 -7.84
N VAL A 20 14.63 18.28 -7.19
CA VAL A 20 14.18 16.90 -7.39
C VAL A 20 12.71 16.77 -6.97
N ASN A 21 12.32 17.40 -5.86
CA ASN A 21 10.93 17.39 -5.41
C ASN A 21 9.96 17.89 -6.48
N GLY A 22 10.27 19.02 -7.13
CA GLY A 22 9.42 19.58 -8.18
C GLY A 22 9.52 18.91 -9.56
N GLU A 23 10.51 18.05 -9.78
CA GLU A 23 10.76 17.43 -11.08
C GLU A 23 10.43 15.92 -11.10
N VAL A 24 10.61 15.24 -9.97
CA VAL A 24 10.53 13.78 -9.82
C VAL A 24 9.40 13.38 -8.86
N PHE A 25 9.23 14.12 -7.76
CA PHE A 25 8.24 13.81 -6.72
C PHE A 25 7.04 14.78 -6.73
N ASP A 26 6.76 15.44 -7.86
CA ASP A 26 5.72 16.47 -8.00
C ASP A 26 4.27 15.91 -8.06
N GLY A 27 4.06 14.69 -7.57
CA GLY A 27 2.79 13.95 -7.62
C GLY A 27 2.41 13.41 -9.00
N LYS A 28 2.82 14.04 -10.10
CA LYS A 28 2.43 13.61 -11.47
C LYS A 28 2.99 12.25 -11.86
N LEU A 29 4.14 11.87 -11.29
CA LEU A 29 4.75 10.56 -11.49
C LEU A 29 4.31 9.53 -10.44
N GLU A 30 3.62 9.94 -9.39
CA GLU A 30 3.36 9.11 -8.22
C GLU A 30 2.60 7.84 -8.59
N LYS A 31 1.51 7.95 -9.36
CA LYS A 31 0.76 6.78 -9.82
C LYS A 31 1.58 5.85 -10.73
N ILE A 32 2.59 6.38 -11.45
CA ILE A 32 3.51 5.55 -12.23
C ILE A 32 4.50 4.84 -11.32
N ILE A 33 5.09 5.55 -10.35
CA ILE A 33 6.04 5.02 -9.36
C ILE A 33 5.38 3.94 -8.50
N GLU A 34 4.13 4.16 -8.11
CA GLU A 34 3.31 3.21 -7.37
C GLU A 34 2.62 2.20 -8.27
N VAL A 35 2.79 2.28 -9.59
CA VAL A 35 2.17 1.36 -10.56
C VAL A 35 0.64 1.26 -10.38
N THR A 36 -0.04 2.33 -9.98
CA THR A 36 -1.49 2.41 -9.75
C THR A 36 -2.21 2.91 -11.01
N TYR A 37 -2.31 2.04 -12.02
CA TYR A 37 -2.91 2.40 -13.31
C TYR A 37 -4.43 2.35 -13.28
N SER A 38 -5.04 3.37 -13.89
CA SER A 38 -6.46 3.44 -14.24
C SER A 38 -6.66 3.18 -15.74
N TYR A 39 -7.81 2.62 -16.09
CA TYR A 39 -8.12 2.21 -17.45
C TYR A 39 -9.54 2.60 -17.83
N LYS A 40 -9.66 3.30 -18.96
CA LYS A 40 -10.92 3.54 -19.65
C LYS A 40 -11.17 2.43 -20.65
N GLN A 41 -12.35 1.82 -20.58
CA GLN A 41 -12.81 0.88 -21.60
C GLN A 41 -13.28 1.66 -22.82
N LEU A 42 -12.75 1.28 -23.98
CA LEU A 42 -13.13 1.80 -25.28
C LEU A 42 -14.14 0.86 -25.96
N ASP A 43 -14.67 1.30 -27.09
CA ASP A 43 -15.45 0.44 -27.99
C ASP A 43 -14.62 -0.79 -28.40
N ASP A 44 -15.31 -1.89 -28.73
CA ASP A 44 -14.70 -3.18 -29.11
C ASP A 44 -13.86 -3.88 -28.03
N GLY A 45 -13.88 -3.39 -26.79
CA GLY A 45 -13.25 -4.05 -25.63
C GLY A 45 -11.79 -3.65 -25.36
N TYR A 46 -11.25 -2.68 -26.10
CA TYR A 46 -9.92 -2.12 -25.86
C TYR A 46 -9.85 -1.33 -24.55
N LEU A 47 -8.65 -1.20 -23.99
CA LEU A 47 -8.38 -0.53 -22.72
C LEU A 47 -7.34 0.58 -22.87
N TYR A 48 -7.77 1.81 -22.69
CA TYR A 48 -6.90 2.98 -22.68
C TYR A 48 -6.36 3.26 -21.28
N ASN A 49 -5.04 3.30 -21.12
CA ASN A 49 -4.41 3.59 -19.83
C ASN A 49 -4.44 5.10 -19.53
N GLU A 50 -5.45 5.52 -18.77
CA GLU A 50 -5.69 6.92 -18.41
C GLU A 50 -4.51 7.49 -17.60
N THR A 51 -3.92 6.68 -16.73
CA THR A 51 -2.78 7.13 -15.91
C THR A 51 -1.58 7.50 -16.76
N LEU A 52 -1.19 6.67 -17.73
CA LEU A 52 -0.01 6.93 -18.54
C LEU A 52 -0.23 8.05 -19.57
N PHE A 53 -1.42 8.13 -20.15
CA PHE A 53 -1.65 8.95 -21.33
C PHE A 53 -2.45 10.22 -21.04
N GLU A 54 -3.49 10.13 -20.23
CA GLU A 54 -4.32 11.27 -19.85
C GLU A 54 -3.69 12.04 -18.70
N GLU A 55 -3.53 11.40 -17.55
CA GLU A 55 -3.07 12.06 -16.33
C GLU A 55 -1.61 12.52 -16.45
N TYR A 56 -0.73 11.65 -16.94
CA TYR A 56 0.69 11.98 -17.02
C TYR A 56 1.06 12.83 -18.24
N LEU A 57 0.59 12.48 -19.46
CA LEU A 57 0.92 13.27 -20.66
C LEU A 57 0.02 14.48 -20.86
N ASN A 58 -1.12 14.56 -20.18
CA ASN A 58 -2.16 15.55 -20.43
C ASN A 58 -2.69 15.48 -21.87
N ILE A 59 -2.94 14.26 -22.36
CA ILE A 59 -3.47 13.99 -23.70
C ILE A 59 -4.78 13.22 -23.54
N PRO A 60 -5.96 13.86 -23.67
CA PRO A 60 -7.24 13.18 -23.60
C PRO A 60 -7.41 12.15 -24.72
N TYR A 61 -8.11 11.06 -24.44
CA TYR A 61 -8.55 10.14 -25.47
C TYR A 61 -9.43 10.85 -26.50
N THR A 62 -9.22 10.51 -27.77
CA THR A 62 -10.05 10.92 -28.91
C THR A 62 -10.27 9.72 -29.81
N GLU A 63 -11.42 9.62 -30.48
CA GLU A 63 -11.74 8.50 -31.40
C GLU A 63 -10.67 8.29 -32.50
N ASN A 64 -9.97 9.35 -32.92
CA ASN A 64 -8.92 9.30 -33.95
C ASN A 64 -7.49 9.39 -33.37
N ILE A 65 -7.23 8.75 -32.23
CA ILE A 65 -5.93 8.85 -31.58
C ILE A 65 -4.81 8.22 -32.43
N ASN A 66 -3.70 8.95 -32.58
CA ASN A 66 -2.51 8.41 -33.26
C ASN A 66 -1.58 7.73 -32.23
N TYR A 67 -1.72 6.41 -32.09
CA TYR A 67 -0.94 5.62 -31.13
C TYR A 67 0.58 5.73 -31.29
N ASN A 68 1.09 5.92 -32.51
CA ASN A 68 2.52 6.11 -32.76
C ASN A 68 3.01 7.44 -32.16
N ILE A 69 2.26 8.52 -32.36
CA ILE A 69 2.57 9.82 -31.74
C ILE A 69 2.46 9.72 -30.22
N LEU A 70 1.42 9.06 -29.71
CA LEU A 70 1.20 8.87 -28.28
C LEU A 70 2.38 8.14 -27.62
N GLY A 71 2.77 6.99 -28.18
CA GLY A 71 3.91 6.20 -27.71
C GLY A 71 5.23 6.98 -27.75
N LYS A 72 5.51 7.69 -28.85
CA LYS A 72 6.71 8.54 -28.96
C LYS A 72 6.75 9.64 -27.92
N LYS A 73 5.62 10.32 -27.66
CA LYS A 73 5.52 11.35 -26.61
C LYS A 73 5.76 10.76 -25.23
N PHE A 74 5.17 9.60 -24.93
CA PHE A 74 5.39 8.90 -23.67
C PHE A 74 6.87 8.58 -23.46
N ILE A 75 7.48 7.89 -24.43
CA ILE A 75 8.89 7.48 -24.40
C ILE A 75 9.79 8.70 -24.17
N TYR A 76 9.62 9.77 -24.96
CA TYR A 76 10.42 10.98 -24.84
C TYR A 76 10.33 11.58 -23.43
N ARG A 77 9.11 11.69 -22.87
CA ARG A 77 8.90 12.32 -21.57
C ARG A 77 9.50 11.48 -20.44
N ILE A 78 9.31 10.17 -20.45
CA ILE A 78 9.90 9.29 -19.45
C ILE A 78 11.44 9.26 -19.56
N GLN A 79 12.00 9.19 -20.76
CA GLN A 79 13.45 9.29 -20.96
C GLN A 79 14.01 10.62 -20.44
N SER A 80 13.32 11.74 -20.66
CA SER A 80 13.71 13.03 -20.09
C SER A 80 13.73 12.99 -18.56
N ARG A 81 12.76 12.34 -17.90
CA ARG A 81 12.74 12.19 -16.44
C ARG A 81 13.89 11.31 -15.95
N ILE A 82 14.18 10.20 -16.62
CA ILE A 82 15.31 9.33 -16.29
C ILE A 82 16.64 10.10 -16.41
N THR A 83 16.81 10.92 -17.45
CA THR A 83 17.99 11.79 -17.59
C THR A 83 18.10 12.78 -16.45
N ALA A 84 17.01 13.46 -16.08
CA ALA A 84 16.99 14.38 -14.93
C ALA A 84 17.37 13.68 -13.60
N ILE A 85 16.89 12.45 -13.40
CA ILE A 85 17.25 11.61 -12.25
C ILE A 85 18.75 11.28 -12.26
N ASN A 86 19.29 10.80 -13.38
CA ASN A 86 20.71 10.45 -13.49
C ASN A 86 21.62 11.66 -13.21
N ASP A 87 21.27 12.84 -13.75
CA ASP A 87 22.05 14.05 -13.52
C ASP A 87 21.93 14.56 -12.08
N SER A 88 20.76 14.37 -11.45
CA SER A 88 20.59 14.65 -10.01
C SER A 88 21.45 13.75 -9.14
N ILE A 89 21.49 12.45 -9.43
CA ILE A 89 22.33 11.50 -8.69
C ILE A 89 23.80 11.91 -8.79
N LYS A 90 24.30 12.17 -10.01
CA LYS A 90 25.67 12.67 -10.21
C LYS A 90 25.93 13.95 -9.41
N LYS A 91 24.95 14.88 -9.41
CA LYS A 91 25.07 16.13 -8.65
C LYS A 91 25.16 15.87 -7.14
N LEU A 92 24.32 14.97 -6.61
CA LEU A 92 24.31 14.59 -5.20
C LEU A 92 25.64 13.94 -4.79
N GLU A 93 26.18 13.04 -5.60
CA GLU A 93 27.48 12.39 -5.36
C GLU A 93 28.64 13.39 -5.19
N HIS A 94 28.56 14.54 -5.88
CA HIS A 94 29.58 15.60 -5.82
C HIS A 94 29.26 16.74 -4.86
N ILE A 95 28.08 16.79 -4.25
CA ILE A 95 27.76 17.80 -3.24
C ILE A 95 28.49 17.48 -1.94
N ASN A 96 29.18 18.48 -1.41
CA ASN A 96 29.77 18.41 -0.08
C ASN A 96 28.64 18.41 0.97
N VAL A 97 28.64 17.42 1.85
CA VAL A 97 27.76 17.37 3.01
C VAL A 97 28.54 17.75 4.26
N SER A 98 27.93 18.59 5.09
CA SER A 98 28.56 19.21 6.26
C SER A 98 28.28 18.46 7.57
N SER A 99 27.30 17.55 7.56
CA SER A 99 26.83 16.87 8.77
C SER A 99 26.41 15.42 8.50
N ARG A 100 26.32 14.63 9.57
CA ARG A 100 25.76 13.27 9.55
C ARG A 100 24.31 13.27 9.01
N VAL A 101 23.51 14.26 9.41
CA VAL A 101 22.11 14.42 8.97
C VAL A 101 22.04 14.58 7.45
N GLU A 102 22.84 15.48 6.88
CA GLU A 102 22.90 15.67 5.43
C GLU A 102 23.40 14.41 4.71
N SER A 103 24.42 13.74 5.26
CA SER A 103 24.94 12.50 4.68
C SER A 103 23.88 11.41 4.59
N VAL A 104 23.08 11.23 5.65
CA VAL A 104 22.00 10.24 5.68
C VAL A 104 20.89 10.62 4.69
N LYS A 105 20.42 11.87 4.72
CA LYS A 105 19.40 12.37 3.77
C LYS A 105 19.83 12.17 2.32
N ARG A 106 21.09 12.50 2.00
CA ARG A 106 21.66 12.31 0.66
C ARG A 106 21.65 10.84 0.24
N SER A 107 22.03 9.93 1.13
CA SER A 107 22.04 8.48 0.83
C SER A 107 20.63 7.99 0.49
N ILE A 108 19.66 8.27 1.38
CA ILE A 108 18.26 7.86 1.18
C ILE A 108 17.70 8.47 -0.11
N LEU A 109 18.02 9.73 -0.42
CA LEU A 109 17.58 10.39 -1.65
C LEU A 109 18.15 9.72 -2.91
N ILE A 110 19.44 9.38 -2.92
CA ILE A 110 20.07 8.67 -4.04
C ILE A 110 19.39 7.31 -4.26
N ASP A 111 19.17 6.55 -3.19
CA ASP A 111 18.51 5.25 -3.27
C ASP A 111 17.06 5.38 -3.77
N SER A 112 16.34 6.41 -3.31
CA SER A 112 14.98 6.72 -3.76
C SER A 112 14.94 7.06 -5.24
N LEU A 113 15.91 7.83 -5.73
CA LEU A 113 16.03 8.18 -7.14
C LEU A 113 16.36 6.98 -8.01
N LEU A 114 17.24 6.09 -7.55
CA LEU A 114 17.55 4.82 -8.23
C LEU A 114 16.32 3.92 -8.31
N TYR A 115 15.54 3.83 -7.23
CA TYR A 115 14.28 3.10 -7.20
C TYR A 115 13.27 3.66 -8.20
N VAL A 116 13.02 4.97 -8.20
CA VAL A 116 12.12 5.63 -9.16
C VAL A 116 12.57 5.39 -10.58
N LYS A 117 13.86 5.57 -10.88
CA LYS A 117 14.44 5.28 -12.20
C LYS A 117 14.13 3.85 -12.64
N ASN A 118 14.30 2.86 -11.76
CA ASN A 118 14.01 1.47 -12.09
C ASN A 118 12.54 1.24 -12.48
N ILE A 119 11.59 1.87 -11.78
CA ILE A 119 10.16 1.80 -12.14
C ILE A 119 9.88 2.50 -13.48
N LEU A 120 10.46 3.67 -13.73
CA LEU A 120 10.30 4.37 -15.01
C LEU A 120 10.86 3.57 -16.19
N GLU A 121 11.97 2.86 -15.99
CA GLU A 121 12.54 1.96 -16.99
C GLU A 121 11.64 0.75 -17.27
N ILE A 122 10.93 0.22 -16.26
CA ILE A 122 9.88 -0.81 -16.48
C ILE A 122 8.78 -0.26 -17.40
N SER A 123 8.24 0.93 -17.10
CA SER A 123 7.21 1.58 -17.92
C SER A 123 7.67 1.87 -19.36
N LEU A 124 8.96 2.14 -19.59
CA LEU A 124 9.51 2.28 -20.93
C LEU A 124 9.55 0.96 -21.70
N ILE A 125 9.90 -0.14 -21.04
CA ILE A 125 9.99 -1.46 -21.68
C ILE A 125 8.59 -1.95 -22.06
N SER A 126 7.62 -1.73 -21.18
CA SER A 126 6.24 -2.23 -21.28
C SER A 126 5.31 -1.40 -22.17
N ILE A 127 5.71 -0.21 -22.62
CA ILE A 127 4.79 0.73 -23.28
C ILE A 127 4.06 0.14 -24.49
N ASN A 128 4.70 -0.76 -25.25
CA ASN A 128 4.06 -1.43 -26.38
C ASN A 128 2.89 -2.32 -25.94
N PHE A 129 2.97 -2.94 -24.77
CA PHE A 129 1.85 -3.72 -24.22
C PHE A 129 0.68 -2.81 -23.88
N GLU A 130 0.91 -1.66 -23.23
CA GLU A 130 -0.15 -0.71 -22.90
C GLU A 130 -0.78 -0.06 -24.15
N LEU A 131 0.01 0.16 -25.21
CA LEU A 131 -0.51 0.62 -26.50
C LEU A 131 -1.34 -0.46 -27.21
N ASN A 132 -0.90 -1.72 -27.20
CA ASN A 132 -1.68 -2.83 -27.78
C ASN A 132 -3.03 -3.01 -27.08
N LYS A 133 -3.06 -2.91 -25.74
CA LYS A 133 -4.32 -2.92 -24.98
C LYS A 133 -5.27 -1.81 -25.42
N ALA A 134 -4.73 -0.64 -25.75
CA ALA A 134 -5.51 0.50 -26.20
C ALA A 134 -5.97 0.40 -27.66
N GLY A 135 -5.63 -0.67 -28.39
CA GLY A 135 -6.01 -0.89 -29.78
C GLY A 135 -4.92 -0.57 -30.82
N ALA A 136 -3.71 -0.21 -30.39
CA ALA A 136 -2.60 -0.08 -31.32
C ALA A 136 -2.24 -1.46 -31.90
N GLN A 137 -2.12 -1.59 -33.22
CA GLN A 137 -1.68 -2.83 -33.85
C GLN A 137 -0.14 -2.88 -33.92
N ILE A 138 0.53 -2.98 -32.77
CA ILE A 138 2.00 -3.11 -32.71
C ILE A 138 2.34 -4.60 -32.77
N ASN A 139 2.70 -5.06 -33.97
CA ASN A 139 3.18 -6.43 -34.19
C ASN A 139 4.56 -6.60 -33.54
N MET A 140 4.64 -7.49 -32.55
CA MET A 140 5.88 -7.96 -31.94
C MET A 140 5.91 -9.48 -32.03
N PRO A 141 6.99 -10.11 -32.52
CA PRO A 141 7.13 -11.56 -32.45
C PRO A 141 7.11 -12.03 -30.98
N ASP A 142 6.60 -13.23 -30.71
CA ASP A 142 6.54 -13.82 -29.35
C ASP A 142 7.91 -13.75 -28.64
N SER A 143 9.00 -14.02 -29.36
CA SER A 143 10.36 -13.92 -28.82
C SER A 143 10.75 -12.50 -28.36
N GLU A 144 10.23 -11.45 -29.01
CA GLU A 144 10.44 -10.07 -28.54
C GLU A 144 9.60 -9.77 -27.30
N VAL A 145 8.37 -10.28 -27.24
CA VAL A 145 7.48 -10.15 -26.08
C VAL A 145 8.11 -10.82 -24.86
N ASP A 146 8.60 -12.05 -25.00
CA ASP A 146 9.27 -12.81 -23.95
C ASP A 146 10.54 -12.09 -23.44
N LEU A 147 11.37 -11.56 -24.36
CA LEU A 147 12.57 -10.80 -23.99
C LEU A 147 12.24 -9.50 -23.24
N LYS A 148 11.12 -8.85 -23.56
CA LYS A 148 10.64 -7.67 -22.81
C LYS A 148 10.16 -8.07 -21.42
N ILE A 149 9.38 -9.15 -21.32
CA ILE A 149 8.89 -9.70 -20.05
C ILE A 149 10.06 -10.08 -19.13
N GLU A 150 11.10 -10.76 -19.64
CA GLU A 150 12.30 -11.11 -18.87
C GLU A 150 13.00 -9.86 -18.31
N LYS A 151 13.13 -8.80 -19.13
CA LYS A 151 13.72 -7.52 -18.70
C LYS A 151 12.88 -6.82 -17.64
N ILE A 152 11.56 -6.88 -17.75
CA ILE A 152 10.64 -6.33 -16.74
C ILE A 152 10.80 -7.11 -15.44
N ILE A 153 10.72 -8.44 -15.46
CA ILE A 153 10.89 -9.30 -14.28
C ILE A 153 12.23 -9.02 -13.59
N LYS A 154 13.33 -8.91 -14.34
CA LYS A 154 14.64 -8.59 -13.76
C LYS A 154 14.65 -7.27 -13.00
N LYS A 155 13.95 -6.25 -13.50
CA LYS A 155 13.82 -4.94 -12.84
C LYS A 155 12.84 -4.97 -11.68
N GLU A 156 11.72 -5.67 -11.82
CA GLU A 156 10.74 -5.85 -10.75
C GLU A 156 11.36 -6.59 -9.57
N LYS A 157 12.29 -7.54 -9.80
CA LYS A 157 13.04 -8.18 -8.71
C LYS A 157 13.85 -7.21 -7.86
N LEU A 158 14.39 -6.15 -8.45
CA LEU A 158 15.11 -5.09 -7.72
C LEU A 158 14.16 -4.22 -6.88
N ALA A 159 12.91 -4.08 -7.31
CA ALA A 159 11.91 -3.22 -6.66
C ALA A 159 11.07 -3.96 -5.62
N PHE A 160 10.66 -5.20 -5.90
CA PHE A 160 9.62 -5.92 -5.17
C PHE A 160 10.10 -7.26 -4.59
N GLY A 161 11.30 -7.74 -4.94
CA GLY A 161 11.87 -9.01 -4.47
C GLY A 161 11.65 -10.17 -5.44
N SER A 162 11.90 -11.42 -5.02
CA SER A 162 11.83 -12.61 -5.89
C SER A 162 10.44 -12.85 -6.50
N LEU A 163 10.34 -13.78 -7.45
CA LEU A 163 9.04 -14.34 -7.86
C LEU A 163 8.48 -15.21 -6.72
N ILE A 164 7.17 -15.45 -6.71
CA ILE A 164 6.53 -16.37 -5.77
C ILE A 164 7.02 -17.79 -6.04
N ILE A 165 7.10 -18.22 -7.31
CA ILE A 165 7.63 -19.54 -7.69
C ILE A 165 9.10 -19.79 -7.29
N GLU A 166 9.82 -18.76 -6.83
CA GLU A 166 11.20 -18.86 -6.37
C GLU A 166 11.33 -18.85 -4.83
N ASN A 167 10.22 -18.73 -4.10
CA ASN A 167 10.20 -18.64 -2.65
C ASN A 167 9.30 -19.73 -2.04
N SER A 168 9.91 -20.73 -1.40
CA SER A 168 9.20 -21.90 -0.84
C SER A 168 8.07 -21.52 0.11
N ARG A 169 8.27 -20.54 1.00
CA ARG A 169 7.25 -20.15 1.99
C ARG A 169 6.04 -19.54 1.29
N GLU A 170 6.30 -18.61 0.38
CA GLU A 170 5.26 -17.89 -0.37
C GLU A 170 4.51 -18.81 -1.32
N PHE A 171 5.24 -19.64 -2.07
CA PHE A 171 4.68 -20.63 -2.98
C PHE A 171 3.80 -21.64 -2.23
N SER A 172 4.30 -22.23 -1.15
CA SER A 172 3.53 -23.19 -0.36
C SER A 172 2.28 -22.57 0.24
N HIS A 173 2.38 -21.36 0.83
CA HIS A 173 1.21 -20.66 1.36
C HIS A 173 0.15 -20.46 0.27
N CYS A 174 0.56 -19.98 -0.91
CA CYS A 174 -0.35 -19.79 -2.03
C CYS A 174 -0.98 -21.09 -2.51
N TYR A 175 -0.14 -22.05 -2.88
CA TYR A 175 -0.54 -23.28 -3.52
C TYR A 175 -1.46 -24.10 -2.60
N ASN A 176 -1.06 -24.29 -1.33
CA ASN A 176 -1.83 -25.06 -0.36
C ASN A 176 -3.20 -24.43 -0.11
N PHE A 177 -3.28 -23.09 -0.05
CA PHE A 177 -4.54 -22.40 0.12
C PHE A 177 -5.49 -22.61 -1.07
N ILE A 178 -4.99 -22.46 -2.31
CA ILE A 178 -5.81 -22.66 -3.51
C ILE A 178 -6.28 -24.12 -3.59
N GLU A 179 -5.38 -25.08 -3.34
CA GLU A 179 -5.69 -26.52 -3.40
C GLU A 179 -6.72 -26.93 -2.33
N LYS A 180 -6.57 -26.44 -1.09
CA LYS A 180 -7.50 -26.72 0.02
C LYS A 180 -8.88 -26.14 -0.26
N ASN A 181 -8.96 -24.86 -0.63
CA ASN A 181 -10.25 -24.22 -0.89
C ASN A 181 -10.95 -24.81 -2.12
N HIS A 182 -10.22 -25.09 -3.21
CA HIS A 182 -10.78 -25.79 -4.36
C HIS A 182 -11.36 -27.16 -3.93
N SER A 183 -10.64 -27.91 -3.09
CA SER A 183 -11.12 -29.19 -2.58
C SER A 183 -12.43 -29.09 -1.79
N LEU A 184 -12.61 -28.02 -1.01
CA LEU A 184 -13.81 -27.73 -0.22
C LEU A 184 -14.97 -27.23 -1.07
N GLN A 185 -14.69 -26.36 -2.04
CA GLN A 185 -15.72 -25.60 -2.76
C GLN A 185 -16.03 -26.10 -4.17
N LYS A 186 -15.30 -27.11 -4.70
CA LYS A 186 -15.54 -27.70 -6.03
C LYS A 186 -16.99 -28.12 -6.30
N HIS A 187 -17.78 -28.40 -5.26
CA HIS A 187 -19.20 -28.74 -5.38
C HIS A 187 -20.08 -27.57 -5.85
N LEU A 188 -19.61 -26.33 -5.71
CA LEU A 188 -20.25 -25.10 -6.18
C LEU A 188 -19.93 -24.79 -7.65
N LEU A 189 -19.00 -25.53 -8.26
CA LEU A 189 -18.52 -25.30 -9.62
C LEU A 189 -19.15 -26.24 -10.65
N SER A 190 -19.17 -25.80 -11.91
CA SER A 190 -19.50 -26.69 -13.02
C SER A 190 -18.41 -27.75 -13.21
N ARG A 191 -18.77 -28.90 -13.79
CA ARG A 191 -17.80 -29.97 -14.13
C ARG A 191 -16.65 -29.45 -15.00
N SER A 192 -16.93 -28.53 -15.92
CA SER A 192 -15.90 -27.91 -16.75
C SER A 192 -14.94 -27.03 -15.95
N ASP A 193 -15.46 -26.25 -15.00
CA ASP A 193 -14.64 -25.38 -14.15
C ASP A 193 -13.73 -26.22 -13.24
N VAL A 194 -14.23 -27.34 -12.68
CA VAL A 194 -13.41 -28.27 -11.90
C VAL A 194 -12.27 -28.87 -12.73
N ILE A 195 -12.52 -29.29 -13.97
CA ILE A 195 -11.47 -29.84 -14.84
C ILE A 195 -10.40 -28.78 -15.15
N LYS A 196 -10.82 -27.55 -15.45
CA LYS A 196 -9.91 -26.42 -15.70
C LYS A 196 -9.06 -26.09 -14.48
N MET A 197 -9.66 -25.97 -13.29
CA MET A 197 -8.93 -25.66 -12.07
C MET A 197 -7.87 -26.72 -11.73
N ASN A 198 -8.22 -28.01 -11.88
CA ASN A 198 -7.25 -29.10 -11.69
C ASN A 198 -6.10 -29.05 -12.71
N LYS A 199 -6.37 -28.67 -13.97
CA LYS A 199 -5.31 -28.41 -14.97
C LYS A 199 -4.40 -27.27 -14.51
N PHE A 200 -4.98 -26.16 -14.03
CA PHE A 200 -4.21 -24.99 -13.60
C PHE A 200 -3.34 -25.28 -12.38
N LEU A 201 -3.88 -25.93 -11.34
CA LEU A 201 -3.11 -26.37 -10.17
C LEU A 201 -1.92 -27.24 -10.56
N LYS A 202 -2.11 -28.16 -11.52
CA LYS A 202 -1.01 -28.99 -12.03
C LYS A 202 0.09 -28.14 -12.70
N ILE A 203 -0.29 -27.17 -13.55
CA ILE A 203 0.67 -26.28 -14.21
C ILE A 203 1.43 -25.46 -13.16
N ILE A 204 0.71 -24.82 -12.23
CA ILE A 204 1.32 -24.02 -11.15
C ILE A 204 2.32 -24.84 -10.33
N LYS A 205 1.95 -26.08 -9.95
CA LYS A 205 2.85 -27.00 -9.24
C LYS A 205 4.11 -27.32 -10.04
N GLN A 206 3.98 -27.53 -11.35
CA GLN A 206 5.10 -27.85 -12.25
C GLN A 206 5.99 -26.64 -12.54
N SER A 207 5.44 -25.42 -12.46
CA SER A 207 6.18 -24.17 -12.65
C SER A 207 7.02 -23.75 -11.43
N SER A 208 6.83 -24.40 -10.27
CA SER A 208 7.62 -24.12 -9.07
C SER A 208 9.12 -24.29 -9.32
N LYS A 209 9.91 -23.34 -8.83
CA LYS A 209 11.39 -23.40 -8.79
C LYS A 209 11.91 -23.59 -7.36
N CYS A 210 11.03 -23.97 -6.44
CA CYS A 210 11.32 -24.17 -5.03
C CYS A 210 10.55 -25.37 -4.47
N ASP A 211 10.96 -25.86 -3.31
CA ASP A 211 10.30 -27.00 -2.67
C ASP A 211 8.97 -26.57 -2.04
N LEU A 212 7.97 -27.46 -2.13
CA LEU A 212 6.71 -27.32 -1.41
C LEU A 212 6.90 -27.79 0.03
N ILE A 213 6.87 -26.86 0.96
CA ILE A 213 6.93 -27.09 2.41
C ILE A 213 5.53 -27.13 3.04
N GLU A 214 5.47 -27.73 4.23
CA GLU A 214 4.30 -27.65 5.12
C GLU A 214 4.16 -26.22 5.66
N THR A 215 2.90 -25.78 5.83
CA THR A 215 2.55 -24.41 6.22
C THR A 215 1.58 -24.50 7.37
N ASP A 216 1.84 -23.79 8.46
CA ASP A 216 0.96 -23.80 9.63
C ASP A 216 -0.47 -23.38 9.24
N GLU A 217 -1.47 -24.18 9.67
CA GLU A 217 -2.86 -23.80 9.48
C GLU A 217 -3.17 -22.58 10.34
N THR A 218 -3.24 -21.41 9.71
CA THR A 218 -3.64 -20.21 10.42
C THR A 218 -5.17 -20.22 10.58
N LEU A 219 -5.62 -20.42 11.81
CA LEU A 219 -7.04 -20.32 12.14
C LEU A 219 -7.47 -18.85 12.06
N TYR A 220 -8.37 -18.55 11.13
CA TYR A 220 -9.09 -17.27 11.12
C TYR A 220 -9.89 -17.15 12.42
N LYS A 221 -9.38 -16.38 13.38
CA LYS A 221 -10.18 -15.90 14.51
C LYS A 221 -10.61 -14.47 14.21
N THR A 222 -11.82 -14.32 13.70
CA THR A 222 -12.50 -13.02 13.73
C THR A 222 -12.76 -12.70 15.20
N ALA A 223 -12.06 -11.70 15.75
CA ALA A 223 -12.49 -11.13 17.02
C ALA A 223 -13.84 -10.44 16.81
N ASN A 224 -14.82 -10.79 17.63
CA ASN A 224 -16.11 -10.11 17.63
C ASN A 224 -15.91 -8.70 18.20
N SER A 225 -16.01 -7.69 17.34
CA SER A 225 -16.11 -6.29 17.77
C SER A 225 -17.45 -6.07 18.45
N ILE A 226 -17.50 -5.35 19.58
CA ILE A 226 -18.76 -4.96 20.24
C ILE A 226 -19.64 -4.07 19.35
N PHE A 227 -19.11 -3.59 18.22
CA PHE A 227 -19.79 -2.72 17.26
C PHE A 227 -20.08 -3.40 15.93
N SER A 228 -20.06 -4.74 15.85
CA SER A 228 -20.26 -5.49 14.59
C SER A 228 -21.52 -5.07 13.82
N ASP A 229 -22.56 -4.65 14.54
CA ASP A 229 -23.88 -4.36 13.99
C ASP A 229 -24.17 -2.85 13.85
N SER A 230 -23.22 -1.99 14.24
CA SER A 230 -23.39 -0.52 14.19
C SER A 230 -22.91 0.05 12.87
N ASN A 231 -23.76 0.84 12.21
CA ASN A 231 -23.40 1.60 11.01
C ASN A 231 -23.28 3.09 11.31
N ILE A 232 -22.35 3.76 10.64
CA ILE A 232 -22.11 5.19 10.73
C ILE A 232 -22.20 5.82 9.34
N CYS A 233 -22.91 6.93 9.23
CA CYS A 233 -23.09 7.61 7.94
C CYS A 233 -21.83 8.39 7.53
N ARG A 234 -21.71 8.69 6.23
CA ARG A 234 -20.57 9.39 5.63
C ARG A 234 -20.20 10.69 6.31
N LYS A 235 -21.21 11.49 6.66
CA LYS A 235 -20.98 12.76 7.33
C LYS A 235 -20.23 12.55 8.66
N ASP A 236 -20.63 11.55 9.41
CA ASP A 236 -20.17 11.31 10.77
C ASP A 236 -18.80 10.62 10.79
N TYR A 237 -18.57 9.61 9.94
CA TYR A 237 -17.24 9.00 9.87
C TYR A 237 -16.20 9.96 9.28
N ARG A 238 -16.59 10.87 8.36
CA ARG A 238 -15.69 11.92 7.87
C ARG A 238 -15.31 12.90 8.96
N TYR A 239 -16.28 13.33 9.76
CA TYR A 239 -16.01 14.15 10.95
C TYR A 239 -15.02 13.44 11.89
N LEU A 240 -15.20 12.14 12.12
CA LEU A 240 -14.29 11.36 12.96
C LEU A 240 -12.87 11.35 12.37
N PHE A 241 -12.70 11.04 11.09
CA PHE A 241 -11.40 11.07 10.42
C PHE A 241 -10.72 12.45 10.54
N ASP A 242 -11.46 13.52 10.27
CA ASP A 242 -10.95 14.89 10.38
C ASP A 242 -10.54 15.24 11.81
N ALA A 243 -11.35 14.87 12.80
CA ALA A 243 -11.07 15.09 14.22
C ALA A 243 -9.84 14.30 14.70
N VAL A 244 -9.63 13.10 14.19
CA VAL A 244 -8.44 12.29 14.50
C VAL A 244 -7.19 12.87 13.84
N CYS A 245 -7.27 13.33 12.59
CA CYS A 245 -6.17 14.10 11.98
C CYS A 245 -5.81 15.34 12.83
N GLU A 246 -6.81 16.07 13.33
CA GLU A 246 -6.60 17.22 14.23
C GLU A 246 -5.96 16.86 15.57
N LEU A 247 -6.34 15.73 16.14
CA LEU A 247 -5.75 15.19 17.36
C LEU A 247 -4.24 14.95 17.19
N TYR A 248 -3.83 14.39 16.06
CA TYR A 248 -2.43 14.13 15.72
C TYR A 248 -1.70 15.34 15.11
N HIS A 249 -2.37 16.48 14.94
CA HIS A 249 -1.83 17.66 14.24
C HIS A 249 -1.41 17.37 12.79
N LEU A 250 -2.09 16.42 12.15
CA LEU A 250 -1.90 16.08 10.75
C LEU A 250 -2.64 17.11 9.87
N PRO A 251 -2.01 17.59 8.79
CA PRO A 251 -2.60 18.60 7.91
C PRO A 251 -3.77 18.06 7.06
N GLN A 252 -3.86 16.75 6.84
CA GLN A 252 -4.84 16.15 5.95
C GLN A 252 -6.27 16.24 6.49
N ARG A 253 -7.24 16.41 5.58
CA ARG A 253 -8.68 16.36 5.84
C ARG A 253 -9.38 15.52 4.78
N THR A 254 -10.62 15.13 5.04
CA THR A 254 -11.40 14.31 4.11
C THR A 254 -11.87 15.09 2.90
N SER A 255 -11.64 14.54 1.71
CA SER A 255 -12.14 15.07 0.43
C SER A 255 -13.09 14.07 -0.21
N LEU A 256 -14.16 14.55 -0.85
CA LEU A 256 -15.06 13.68 -1.61
C LEU A 256 -14.60 13.60 -3.06
N THR A 257 -14.25 12.42 -3.54
CA THR A 257 -13.74 12.19 -4.89
C THR A 257 -14.35 10.99 -5.59
N ASN A 258 -13.92 10.75 -6.82
CA ASN A 258 -14.30 9.59 -7.63
C ASN A 258 -13.38 8.39 -7.39
N ALA A 259 -12.69 8.35 -6.25
CA ALA A 259 -11.86 7.24 -5.84
C ALA A 259 -12.66 5.93 -5.77
N GLY A 260 -12.00 4.80 -6.03
CA GLY A 260 -12.60 3.47 -5.91
C GLY A 260 -12.63 2.91 -4.48
N SER A 261 -11.88 3.52 -3.56
CA SER A 261 -11.81 3.16 -2.14
C SER A 261 -11.43 4.38 -1.31
N ILE A 262 -11.52 4.27 0.01
CA ILE A 262 -10.88 5.21 0.92
C ILE A 262 -9.37 4.95 0.89
N TYR A 263 -8.55 5.99 0.75
CA TYR A 263 -7.08 5.87 0.73
C TYR A 263 -6.36 7.18 1.12
N ASP A 264 -5.11 7.07 1.57
CA ASP A 264 -4.23 8.18 1.97
C ASP A 264 -3.67 8.97 0.76
N GLY A 265 -4.40 9.99 0.31
CA GLY A 265 -3.87 10.98 -0.63
C GLY A 265 -2.85 11.91 0.03
N ASP A 266 -1.90 12.45 -0.75
CA ASP A 266 -0.84 13.32 -0.25
C ASP A 266 -1.37 14.53 0.56
N ASP A 267 -2.43 15.15 0.07
CA ASP A 267 -3.05 16.36 0.64
C ASP A 267 -4.33 16.09 1.45
N ALA A 268 -5.03 14.99 1.16
CA ALA A 268 -6.35 14.71 1.70
C ALA A 268 -6.64 13.21 1.79
N LEU A 269 -7.46 12.82 2.78
CA LEU A 269 -8.00 11.46 2.86
C LEU A 269 -9.15 11.36 1.85
N GLU A 270 -8.95 10.55 0.83
CA GLU A 270 -9.87 10.48 -0.30
C GLU A 270 -11.05 9.59 0.04
N ILE A 271 -12.27 10.13 -0.05
CA ILE A 271 -13.51 9.43 0.29
C ILE A 271 -14.38 9.29 -0.97
N PRO A 272 -14.73 8.07 -1.40
CA PRO A 272 -15.59 7.87 -2.56
C PRO A 272 -16.98 8.51 -2.41
N ARG A 273 -17.47 9.14 -3.48
CA ARG A 273 -18.82 9.72 -3.53
C ARG A 273 -19.95 8.70 -3.66
N ASN A 274 -19.65 7.50 -4.18
CA ASN A 274 -20.65 6.50 -4.53
C ASN A 274 -21.44 6.00 -3.30
N GLU A 275 -22.65 5.49 -3.52
CA GLU A 275 -23.58 5.11 -2.45
C GLU A 275 -23.07 3.99 -1.52
N GLU A 276 -22.15 3.13 -1.98
CA GLU A 276 -21.57 2.06 -1.16
C GLU A 276 -20.79 2.61 0.04
N PHE A 277 -20.23 3.82 -0.09
CA PHE A 277 -19.56 4.54 1.00
C PHE A 277 -20.49 5.54 1.69
N SER A 278 -21.81 5.52 1.45
CA SER A 278 -22.75 6.39 2.17
C SER A 278 -22.83 6.04 3.66
N HIS A 279 -22.63 4.76 3.99
CA HIS A 279 -22.60 4.19 5.32
C HIS A 279 -21.49 3.16 5.39
N LEU A 280 -20.82 3.06 6.53
CA LEU A 280 -19.84 2.01 6.81
C LEU A 280 -20.19 1.37 8.15
N THR A 281 -19.82 0.10 8.34
CA THR A 281 -19.83 -0.47 9.69
C THR A 281 -18.81 0.29 10.55
N PHE A 282 -19.12 0.45 11.84
CA PHE A 282 -18.23 1.19 12.72
C PHE A 282 -16.89 0.48 12.89
N ASP A 283 -16.86 -0.86 12.93
CA ASP A 283 -15.62 -1.64 12.86
C ASP A 283 -14.77 -1.28 11.63
N ARG A 284 -15.38 -1.16 10.44
CA ARG A 284 -14.64 -0.75 9.24
C ARG A 284 -14.06 0.66 9.38
N VAL A 285 -14.76 1.58 10.02
CA VAL A 285 -14.25 2.93 10.29
C VAL A 285 -13.06 2.90 11.24
N LEU A 286 -13.10 2.09 12.30
CA LEU A 286 -11.98 1.90 13.23
C LEU A 286 -10.75 1.28 12.52
N LYS A 287 -10.96 0.32 11.62
CA LYS A 287 -9.87 -0.22 10.78
C LYS A 287 -9.22 0.87 9.93
N LEU A 288 -10.03 1.70 9.28
CA LEU A 288 -9.53 2.78 8.41
C LEU A 288 -8.78 3.87 9.19
N LEU A 289 -9.20 4.18 10.43
CA LEU A 289 -8.43 5.06 11.32
C LEU A 289 -7.01 4.51 11.56
N THR A 290 -6.93 3.22 11.87
CA THR A 290 -5.66 2.54 12.15
C THR A 290 -4.79 2.41 10.90
N HIS A 291 -5.39 2.05 9.77
CA HIS A 291 -4.72 1.80 8.50
C HIS A 291 -4.23 3.10 7.84
N GLU A 292 -5.12 4.04 7.58
CA GLU A 292 -4.80 5.23 6.80
C GLU A 292 -4.14 6.32 7.66
N ILE A 293 -4.66 6.56 8.88
CA ILE A 293 -4.24 7.70 9.70
C ILE A 293 -3.08 7.33 10.61
N GLU A 294 -3.27 6.36 11.52
CA GLU A 294 -2.27 5.99 12.52
C GLU A 294 -1.04 5.27 11.93
N SER A 295 -1.14 4.74 10.70
CA SER A 295 -0.01 4.17 9.98
C SER A 295 0.53 5.12 8.91
N HIS A 296 -0.18 5.31 7.79
CA HIS A 296 0.36 6.04 6.64
C HIS A 296 0.58 7.53 6.90
N TYR A 297 -0.41 8.27 7.43
CA TYR A 297 -0.25 9.71 7.64
C TYR A 297 0.73 10.08 8.74
N ILE A 298 0.80 9.31 9.82
CA ILE A 298 1.86 9.50 10.83
C ILE A 298 3.24 9.34 10.18
N ASN A 299 3.45 8.30 9.38
CA ASN A 299 4.71 8.10 8.66
C ASN A 299 5.00 9.22 7.65
N GLN A 300 3.99 9.66 6.89
CA GLN A 300 4.17 10.77 5.94
C GLN A 300 4.56 12.07 6.68
N TYR A 301 3.88 12.38 7.78
CA TYR A 301 4.14 13.58 8.56
C TYR A 301 5.54 13.56 9.19
N ASN A 302 5.91 12.46 9.84
CA ASN A 302 7.23 12.31 10.46
C ASN A 302 8.35 12.30 9.41
N GLY A 303 8.14 11.61 8.29
CA GLY A 303 9.04 11.62 7.14
C GLY A 303 9.28 13.04 6.62
N LYS A 304 8.24 13.87 6.52
CA LYS A 304 8.37 15.27 6.11
C LYS A 304 9.22 16.10 7.08
N LYS A 305 9.15 15.84 8.39
CA LYS A 305 9.98 16.52 9.39
C LYS A 305 11.44 16.05 9.34
N LEU A 306 11.67 14.76 9.16
CA LEU A 306 13.01 14.16 9.26
C LEU A 306 13.77 14.16 7.94
N LEU A 307 13.12 13.86 6.81
CA LEU A 307 13.71 13.77 5.48
C LEU A 307 13.40 14.96 4.58
N GLY A 308 12.22 15.58 4.74
CA GLY A 308 11.69 16.57 3.80
C GLY A 308 10.66 15.96 2.86
N ASN A 309 10.47 16.54 1.67
CA ASN A 309 9.33 16.22 0.80
C ASN A 309 9.51 14.97 -0.08
N PHE A 310 10.41 14.05 0.26
CA PHE A 310 10.59 12.81 -0.52
C PHE A 310 10.37 11.57 0.34
N ARG A 311 10.00 10.46 -0.30
CA ARG A 311 9.84 9.14 0.31
C ARG A 311 11.08 8.29 0.03
N GLY A 312 11.47 7.45 0.98
CA GLY A 312 12.59 6.52 0.85
C GLY A 312 12.32 5.42 -0.19
N ALA A 313 13.37 4.81 -0.72
CA ALA A 313 13.25 3.67 -1.62
C ALA A 313 12.53 2.49 -0.94
N ARG A 314 11.73 1.74 -1.72
CA ARG A 314 11.07 0.51 -1.25
C ARG A 314 10.31 0.69 0.07
N ASN A 315 9.65 1.83 0.24
CA ASN A 315 8.85 2.10 1.44
C ASN A 315 7.54 1.29 1.49
N LEU A 316 6.98 0.94 0.33
CA LEU A 316 5.66 0.31 0.22
C LEU A 316 5.51 -0.98 1.07
N PRO A 317 6.43 -1.97 1.04
CA PRO A 317 6.34 -3.12 1.93
C PRO A 317 6.22 -2.74 3.41
N LYS A 318 7.03 -1.79 3.89
CA LYS A 318 6.99 -1.35 5.29
C LYS A 318 5.68 -0.63 5.62
N GLU A 319 5.23 0.27 4.75
CA GLU A 319 4.01 1.05 4.94
C GLU A 319 2.77 0.16 4.99
N GLU A 320 2.55 -0.62 3.94
CA GLU A 320 1.39 -1.53 3.83
C GLU A 320 1.46 -2.63 4.89
N GLY A 321 2.66 -3.17 5.13
CA GLY A 321 2.90 -4.16 6.17
C GLY A 321 2.58 -3.66 7.56
N LEU A 322 2.95 -2.41 7.89
CA LEU A 322 2.65 -1.79 9.18
C LEU A 322 1.15 -1.55 9.33
N ALA A 323 0.49 -1.01 8.31
CA ALA A 323 -0.94 -0.76 8.33
C ALA A 323 -1.74 -2.05 8.53
N MET A 324 -1.36 -3.11 7.81
CA MET A 324 -1.92 -4.45 7.93
C MET A 324 -1.63 -5.13 9.28
N PHE A 325 -0.45 -4.91 9.84
CA PHE A 325 -0.09 -5.40 11.17
C PHE A 325 -0.93 -4.70 12.24
N MET A 326 -1.01 -3.37 12.17
CA MET A 326 -1.80 -2.53 13.08
C MET A 326 -3.29 -2.91 13.07
N GLU A 327 -3.88 -3.10 11.88
CA GLU A 327 -5.26 -3.57 11.74
C GLU A 327 -5.48 -4.93 12.41
N ARG A 328 -4.56 -5.87 12.22
CA ARG A 328 -4.66 -7.21 12.81
C ARG A 328 -4.49 -7.20 14.33
N ILE A 329 -3.50 -6.49 14.88
CA ILE A 329 -3.35 -6.44 16.34
C ILE A 329 -4.54 -5.71 16.99
N PHE A 330 -5.15 -4.75 16.31
CA PHE A 330 -6.40 -4.13 16.74
C PHE A 330 -7.51 -5.19 16.92
N HIS A 331 -7.64 -6.16 16.00
CA HIS A 331 -8.54 -7.32 16.16
C HIS A 331 -8.00 -8.45 17.04
N GLY A 332 -6.99 -8.20 17.86
CA GLY A 332 -6.53 -9.16 18.87
C GLY A 332 -5.67 -10.31 18.31
N TYR A 333 -5.18 -10.19 17.08
CA TYR A 333 -4.20 -11.11 16.55
C TYR A 333 -2.84 -10.88 17.21
N THR A 334 -2.15 -11.97 17.55
CA THR A 334 -0.73 -12.00 17.95
C THR A 334 0.16 -12.44 16.79
N TYR A 335 1.47 -12.30 16.95
CA TYR A 335 2.50 -12.79 16.01
C TYR A 335 2.34 -14.23 15.51
N ASP A 336 1.71 -15.10 16.30
CA ASP A 336 1.54 -16.52 16.00
C ASP A 336 0.18 -16.82 15.34
N THR A 337 -0.70 -15.82 15.27
CA THR A 337 -2.08 -15.96 14.77
C THR A 337 -2.38 -15.09 13.56
N ILE A 338 -1.52 -14.11 13.25
CA ILE A 338 -1.63 -13.28 12.05
C ILE A 338 -1.50 -14.18 10.81
N ASP A 339 -2.58 -14.27 10.03
CA ASP A 339 -2.54 -14.84 8.68
C ASP A 339 -2.03 -13.78 7.70
N ASN A 340 -1.06 -14.16 6.88
CA ASN A 340 -0.46 -13.31 5.86
C ASN A 340 -1.19 -13.37 4.52
N ILE A 341 -2.15 -14.27 4.34
CA ILE A 341 -2.79 -14.49 3.04
C ILE A 341 -3.67 -13.29 2.65
N ILE A 342 -3.47 -12.82 1.41
CA ILE A 342 -4.19 -11.70 0.80
C ILE A 342 -4.61 -12.13 -0.60
N ASP A 343 -5.85 -11.83 -0.97
CA ASP A 343 -6.50 -12.22 -2.23
C ASP A 343 -5.63 -12.02 -3.50
N TYR A 344 -4.84 -10.95 -3.58
CA TYR A 344 -4.00 -10.67 -4.76
C TYR A 344 -2.85 -11.67 -4.96
N PHE A 345 -2.43 -12.34 -3.90
CA PHE A 345 -1.21 -13.14 -3.89
C PHE A 345 -1.34 -14.38 -4.80
N PHE A 346 -2.51 -15.01 -4.83
CA PHE A 346 -2.82 -16.13 -5.73
C PHE A 346 -2.89 -15.72 -7.19
N THR A 347 -3.38 -14.50 -7.46
CA THR A 347 -3.45 -13.96 -8.82
C THR A 347 -2.05 -13.73 -9.37
N ILE A 348 -1.10 -13.30 -8.53
CA ILE A 348 0.30 -13.17 -8.92
C ILE A 348 0.91 -14.53 -9.21
N LEU A 349 0.75 -15.51 -8.30
CA LEU A 349 1.27 -16.87 -8.54
C LEU A 349 0.72 -17.45 -9.86
N ALA A 350 -0.58 -17.33 -10.11
CA ALA A 350 -1.17 -17.80 -11.35
C ALA A 350 -0.61 -17.06 -12.58
N GLY A 351 -0.42 -15.74 -12.48
CA GLY A 351 0.14 -14.92 -13.56
C GLY A 351 1.63 -15.19 -13.85
N GLU A 352 2.39 -15.69 -12.87
CA GLU A 352 3.76 -16.20 -13.06
C GLU A 352 3.79 -17.53 -13.84
N CYS A 353 2.68 -18.29 -13.85
CA CYS A 353 2.64 -19.66 -14.35
C CYS A 353 1.82 -19.85 -15.64
N LEU A 354 0.72 -19.10 -15.79
CA LEU A 354 -0.31 -19.34 -16.80
C LEU A 354 -0.21 -18.31 -17.93
N ASN A 355 -0.49 -18.76 -19.16
CA ASN A 355 -0.66 -17.85 -20.31
C ASN A 355 -1.95 -17.01 -20.13
N GLY A 356 -2.16 -16.03 -21.02
CA GLY A 356 -3.27 -15.08 -20.92
C GLY A 356 -4.65 -15.72 -20.77
N ASP A 357 -4.96 -16.68 -21.64
CA ASP A 357 -6.26 -17.35 -21.67
C ASP A 357 -6.48 -18.24 -20.44
N ASP A 358 -5.48 -19.05 -20.07
CA ASP A 358 -5.55 -19.92 -18.89
C ASP A 358 -5.59 -19.08 -17.60
N PHE A 359 -4.84 -17.98 -17.53
CA PHE A 359 -4.86 -17.03 -16.41
C PHE A 359 -6.23 -16.36 -16.25
N SER A 360 -6.79 -15.88 -17.36
CA SER A 360 -8.13 -15.34 -17.44
C SER A 360 -9.17 -16.34 -16.89
N GLU A 361 -9.16 -17.57 -17.39
CA GLU A 361 -10.09 -18.59 -16.91
C GLU A 361 -9.86 -18.96 -15.44
N PHE A 362 -8.60 -18.97 -14.97
CA PHE A 362 -8.27 -19.17 -13.56
C PHE A 362 -8.92 -18.10 -12.68
N VAL A 363 -8.72 -16.81 -12.98
CA VAL A 363 -9.30 -15.71 -12.21
C VAL A 363 -10.83 -15.76 -12.24
N ARG A 364 -11.44 -16.10 -13.39
CA ARG A 364 -12.89 -16.26 -13.51
C ARG A 364 -13.43 -17.34 -12.58
N ILE A 365 -12.72 -18.46 -12.42
CA ILE A 365 -13.11 -19.54 -11.51
C ILE A 365 -12.88 -19.11 -10.05
N MET A 366 -11.73 -18.49 -9.75
CA MET A 366 -11.43 -17.98 -8.41
C MET A 366 -12.48 -16.97 -7.92
N VAL A 367 -13.00 -16.10 -8.79
CA VAL A 367 -14.06 -15.15 -8.39
C VAL A 367 -15.32 -15.87 -7.92
N LYS A 368 -15.65 -17.03 -8.49
CA LYS A 368 -16.80 -17.85 -8.08
C LYS A 368 -16.58 -18.61 -6.78
N GLU A 369 -15.38 -19.16 -6.59
CA GLU A 369 -15.02 -19.94 -5.40
C GLU A 369 -14.90 -19.02 -4.17
N TYR A 370 -14.11 -17.94 -4.28
CA TYR A 370 -13.64 -17.20 -3.10
C TYR A 370 -14.48 -15.96 -2.76
N ASN A 371 -15.62 -15.74 -3.43
CA ASN A 371 -16.43 -14.51 -3.32
C ASN A 371 -15.54 -13.26 -3.31
N PHE A 372 -14.59 -13.22 -4.26
CA PHE A 372 -13.57 -12.17 -4.35
C PHE A 372 -14.22 -10.80 -4.22
N MET A 373 -13.69 -9.94 -3.35
CA MET A 373 -14.22 -8.59 -3.14
C MET A 373 -14.14 -7.69 -4.39
N ARG A 374 -13.55 -8.16 -5.49
CA ARG A 374 -13.37 -7.40 -6.74
C ARG A 374 -13.93 -8.15 -7.95
N SER A 375 -14.38 -7.38 -8.93
CA SER A 375 -14.78 -7.92 -10.23
C SER A 375 -13.61 -8.61 -10.94
N TYR A 376 -13.95 -9.61 -11.74
CA TYR A 376 -13.02 -10.33 -12.62
C TYR A 376 -12.16 -9.38 -13.47
N ASP A 377 -12.77 -8.39 -14.13
CA ASP A 377 -12.05 -7.45 -15.00
C ASP A 377 -11.05 -6.60 -14.23
N THR A 378 -11.42 -6.14 -13.03
CA THR A 378 -10.52 -5.36 -12.17
C THR A 378 -9.29 -6.18 -11.76
N ALA A 379 -9.48 -7.47 -11.45
CA ALA A 379 -8.38 -8.36 -11.07
C ALA A 379 -7.41 -8.57 -12.25
N ILE A 380 -7.92 -8.85 -13.45
CA ILE A 380 -7.10 -9.04 -14.66
C ILE A 380 -6.32 -7.77 -15.01
N ARG A 381 -7.00 -6.61 -15.07
CA ARG A 381 -6.36 -5.33 -15.42
C ARG A 381 -5.25 -4.96 -14.43
N ARG A 382 -5.48 -5.17 -13.13
CA ARG A 382 -4.49 -4.90 -12.08
C ARG A 382 -3.28 -5.83 -12.17
N ALA A 383 -3.52 -7.13 -12.37
CA ALA A 383 -2.46 -8.13 -12.49
C ALA A 383 -1.59 -7.88 -13.74
N LYS A 384 -2.19 -7.45 -14.84
CA LYS A 384 -1.51 -7.30 -16.14
C LYS A 384 -0.99 -5.88 -16.41
N ARG A 385 -0.95 -4.97 -15.44
CA ARG A 385 -0.30 -3.64 -15.60
C ARG A 385 1.15 -3.82 -16.07
N ASN A 386 1.59 -3.13 -17.13
CA ASN A 386 2.91 -3.30 -17.75
C ASN A 386 3.19 -4.67 -18.40
N TYR A 387 2.21 -5.56 -18.50
CA TYR A 387 2.37 -6.89 -19.13
C TYR A 387 1.39 -7.09 -20.28
N SER A 388 1.73 -7.99 -21.19
CA SER A 388 0.82 -8.47 -22.25
C SER A 388 -0.35 -9.24 -21.65
N PHE A 389 -1.55 -9.10 -22.24
CA PHE A 389 -2.70 -9.91 -21.83
C PHE A 389 -2.58 -11.37 -22.25
N GLU A 390 -1.85 -11.66 -23.32
CA GLU A 390 -1.81 -12.99 -23.95
C GLU A 390 -0.70 -13.88 -23.37
N HIS A 391 0.38 -13.28 -22.88
CA HIS A 391 1.60 -14.00 -22.47
C HIS A 391 1.66 -14.21 -20.96
N VAL A 392 2.50 -15.17 -20.55
CA VAL A 392 2.85 -15.39 -19.13
C VAL A 392 3.53 -14.13 -18.57
N GLY A 393 3.22 -13.75 -17.35
CA GLY A 393 3.78 -12.56 -16.70
C GLY A 393 2.72 -11.70 -16.05
N VAL A 394 3.10 -11.07 -14.95
CA VAL A 394 2.20 -10.35 -14.04
C VAL A 394 2.99 -9.29 -13.28
N GLN A 395 2.31 -8.23 -12.86
CA GLN A 395 2.90 -7.23 -11.99
C GLN A 395 2.91 -7.69 -10.53
N HIS A 396 4.12 -7.90 -10.01
CA HIS A 396 4.50 -8.24 -8.63
C HIS A 396 4.33 -7.13 -7.57
N LYS A 397 3.85 -5.92 -7.89
CA LYS A 397 3.60 -4.87 -6.86
C LYS A 397 2.81 -5.44 -5.69
N ASP A 398 1.73 -6.18 -5.93
CA ASP A 398 0.85 -6.58 -4.83
C ASP A 398 1.44 -7.72 -3.96
N VAL A 399 2.62 -8.24 -4.31
CA VAL A 399 3.41 -9.10 -3.40
C VAL A 399 3.87 -8.33 -2.17
N VAL A 400 4.05 -7.00 -2.27
CA VAL A 400 4.54 -6.18 -1.17
C VAL A 400 3.61 -6.17 0.04
N TYR A 401 2.32 -6.44 -0.13
CA TYR A 401 1.38 -6.50 1.01
C TYR A 401 1.66 -7.73 1.89
N PHE A 402 1.82 -8.90 1.28
CA PHE A 402 2.16 -10.15 1.98
C PHE A 402 3.56 -10.08 2.61
N ARG A 403 4.55 -9.66 1.79
CA ARG A 403 5.94 -9.54 2.24
C ARG A 403 6.08 -8.50 3.33
N GLY A 404 5.45 -7.35 3.15
CA GLY A 404 5.47 -6.25 4.10
C GLY A 404 5.02 -6.66 5.49
N LEU A 405 3.87 -7.32 5.59
CA LEU A 405 3.37 -7.82 6.87
C LEU A 405 4.33 -8.83 7.51
N THR A 406 4.85 -9.76 6.70
CA THR A 406 5.85 -10.75 7.15
C THR A 406 7.11 -10.06 7.65
N GLU A 407 7.64 -9.08 6.92
CA GLU A 407 8.83 -8.30 7.27
C GLU A 407 8.63 -7.48 8.53
N VAL A 408 7.45 -6.87 8.75
CA VAL A 408 7.12 -6.20 10.03
C VAL A 408 7.16 -7.20 11.18
N MET A 409 6.53 -8.37 11.02
CA MET A 409 6.53 -9.38 12.08
C MET A 409 7.94 -9.91 12.36
N ASP A 410 8.73 -10.20 11.32
CA ASP A 410 10.09 -10.72 11.48
C ASP A 410 11.01 -9.65 12.10
N TYR A 411 10.86 -8.38 11.71
CA TYR A 411 11.56 -7.25 12.33
C TYR A 411 11.28 -7.17 13.83
N LEU A 412 10.01 -7.29 14.24
CA LEU A 412 9.66 -7.18 15.66
C LEU A 412 10.02 -8.45 16.44
N LYS A 413 9.84 -9.64 15.86
CA LYS A 413 10.25 -10.94 16.46
C LYS A 413 11.75 -11.00 16.71
N SER A 414 12.56 -10.36 15.85
CA SER A 414 14.01 -10.27 16.02
C SER A 414 14.48 -9.16 16.98
N GLY A 415 13.56 -8.48 17.67
CA GLY A 415 13.85 -7.45 18.67
C GLY A 415 13.90 -6.02 18.12
N GLY A 416 13.36 -5.78 16.92
CA GLY A 416 13.22 -4.45 16.35
C GLY A 416 12.33 -3.52 17.19
N GLU A 417 12.67 -2.23 17.23
CA GLU A 417 11.91 -1.24 18.00
C GLU A 417 10.66 -0.79 17.23
N PHE A 418 9.47 -1.07 17.79
CA PHE A 418 8.20 -0.78 17.13
C PHE A 418 8.03 0.68 16.68
N LYS A 419 8.46 1.64 17.53
CA LYS A 419 8.41 3.08 17.21
C LYS A 419 9.19 3.47 15.95
N LYS A 420 10.25 2.72 15.57
CA LYS A 420 11.05 3.05 14.37
C LYS A 420 10.21 2.94 13.09
N LEU A 421 9.20 2.07 13.07
CA LEU A 421 8.31 1.87 11.93
C LEU A 421 7.45 3.11 11.60
N PHE A 422 7.34 4.06 12.54
CA PHE A 422 6.54 5.29 12.41
C PHE A 422 7.36 6.53 12.06
N LEU A 423 8.67 6.43 11.85
CA LEU A 423 9.53 7.61 11.66
C LEU A 423 9.49 8.21 10.26
N GLY A 424 8.94 7.51 9.26
CA GLY A 424 8.91 8.00 7.89
C GLY A 424 8.54 6.93 6.86
N LYS A 425 8.01 7.36 5.70
CA LYS A 425 7.79 6.51 4.52
C LYS A 425 9.14 6.10 3.89
N VAL A 426 9.85 5.15 4.52
CA VAL A 426 11.12 4.55 4.07
C VAL A 426 11.04 3.02 4.10
N GLY A 427 11.95 2.33 3.40
CA GLY A 427 12.08 0.88 3.51
C GLY A 427 12.75 0.42 4.82
N PHE A 428 12.68 -0.89 5.11
CA PHE A 428 13.24 -1.47 6.33
C PHE A 428 14.75 -1.20 6.52
N LEU A 429 15.51 -1.14 5.43
CA LEU A 429 16.96 -0.89 5.46
C LEU A 429 17.32 0.53 5.97
N ASP A 430 16.37 1.46 5.94
CA ASP A 430 16.59 2.85 6.37
C ASP A 430 16.04 3.13 7.77
N LEU A 431 15.50 2.15 8.49
CA LEU A 431 14.92 2.38 9.82
C LEU A 431 15.94 2.93 10.83
N ASP A 432 17.18 2.41 10.82
CA ASP A 432 18.24 2.91 11.71
C ASP A 432 18.76 4.29 11.27
N ASN A 433 18.82 4.55 9.97
CA ASN A 433 19.13 5.87 9.43
C ASN A 433 18.08 6.90 9.87
N MET A 434 16.79 6.55 9.76
CA MET A 434 15.68 7.39 10.25
C MET A 434 15.73 7.59 11.76
N TYR A 435 16.14 6.58 12.51
CA TYR A 435 16.32 6.71 13.95
C TYR A 435 17.48 7.64 14.32
N ASP A 436 18.62 7.58 13.61
CA ASP A 436 19.73 8.53 13.79
C ASP A 436 19.27 9.98 13.48
N LEU A 437 18.48 10.18 12.41
CA LEU A 437 17.87 11.47 12.12
C LEU A 437 16.94 11.93 13.24
N TYR A 438 16.06 11.04 13.72
CA TYR A 438 15.17 11.32 14.84
C TYR A 438 15.95 11.72 16.11
N GLN A 439 17.02 11.00 16.44
CA GLN A 439 17.81 11.30 17.64
C GLN A 439 18.52 12.66 17.58
N ARG A 440 18.83 13.14 16.38
CA ARG A 440 19.45 14.45 16.13
C ARG A 440 18.45 15.55 15.83
N TYR A 441 17.16 15.24 15.78
CA TYR A 441 16.12 16.22 15.52
C TYR A 441 15.84 17.02 16.79
N ASP A 442 16.06 18.34 16.73
CA ASP A 442 15.94 19.20 17.92
C ASP A 442 14.51 19.29 18.46
N LYS A 443 13.51 19.09 17.59
CA LYS A 443 12.09 19.25 17.93
C LYS A 443 11.36 17.91 18.02
N LYS A 444 11.88 16.98 18.82
CA LYS A 444 11.31 15.61 18.96
C LYS A 444 9.85 15.62 19.38
N GLU A 445 9.40 16.65 20.09
CA GLU A 445 8.00 16.88 20.45
C GLU A 445 7.06 17.07 19.25
N ASN A 446 7.61 17.41 18.07
CA ASN A 446 6.86 17.49 16.82
C ASN A 446 6.79 16.16 16.05
N ILE A 447 7.37 15.08 16.57
CA ILE A 447 7.25 13.75 15.98
C ILE A 447 6.04 13.07 16.62
N VAL A 448 5.18 12.52 15.77
CA VAL A 448 3.89 11.97 16.16
C VAL A 448 3.98 10.47 16.27
N PHE A 449 3.40 9.89 17.32
CA PHE A 449 3.22 8.45 17.45
C PHE A 449 1.74 8.15 17.71
N PRO A 450 1.23 6.99 17.27
CA PRO A 450 -0.15 6.61 17.51
C PRO A 450 -0.43 6.49 19.01
N ILE A 451 -1.66 6.79 19.37
CA ILE A 451 -2.19 6.54 20.72
C ILE A 451 -3.17 5.36 20.72
N PHE A 452 -3.28 4.66 19.57
CA PHE A 452 -4.20 3.57 19.31
C PHE A 452 -5.65 4.04 19.49
N ILE A 453 -6.03 5.11 18.79
CA ILE A 453 -7.32 5.78 19.00
C ILE A 453 -8.51 4.84 18.83
N SER A 454 -8.42 3.86 17.92
CA SER A 454 -9.44 2.83 17.73
C SER A 454 -9.60 1.95 18.98
N ASP A 455 -8.49 1.53 19.60
CA ASP A 455 -8.48 0.83 20.88
C ASP A 455 -9.03 1.69 22.02
N LEU A 456 -8.69 2.98 22.03
CA LEU A 456 -9.19 3.92 23.05
C LEU A 456 -10.70 4.04 22.98
N ILE A 457 -11.25 4.17 21.76
CA ILE A 457 -12.69 4.21 21.51
C ILE A 457 -13.35 2.93 22.03
N CYS A 458 -12.86 1.75 21.62
CA CYS A 458 -13.41 0.47 22.09
C CYS A 458 -13.34 0.36 23.61
N TYR A 459 -12.17 0.62 24.21
CA TYR A 459 -11.97 0.56 25.64
C TYR A 459 -12.93 1.48 26.40
N TYR A 460 -13.10 2.73 25.95
CA TYR A 460 -14.01 3.68 26.58
C TYR A 460 -15.46 3.18 26.57
N PHE A 461 -15.93 2.69 25.43
CA PHE A 461 -17.32 2.24 25.27
C PHE A 461 -17.61 0.91 25.97
N GLU A 462 -16.67 -0.04 25.98
CA GLU A 462 -16.78 -1.28 26.74
C GLU A 462 -16.95 -0.97 28.24
N ASN A 463 -16.11 -0.11 28.80
CA ASN A 463 -16.21 0.28 30.21
C ASN A 463 -17.48 1.09 30.50
N LYS A 464 -17.94 1.94 29.58
CA LYS A 464 -19.22 2.67 29.71
C LYS A 464 -20.46 1.78 29.66
N GLN A 465 -20.41 0.67 28.94
CA GLN A 465 -21.48 -0.32 28.94
C GLN A 465 -21.56 -1.04 30.29
N GLU A 466 -20.42 -1.34 30.91
CA GLU A 466 -20.34 -1.97 32.23
C GLU A 466 -20.70 -0.99 33.37
N ASP A 467 -20.21 0.25 33.31
CA ASP A 467 -20.48 1.32 34.27
C ASP A 467 -20.79 2.66 33.57
N LYS A 468 -22.04 3.11 33.69
CA LYS A 468 -22.48 4.39 33.11
C LYS A 468 -21.74 5.59 33.68
N MET A 469 -21.29 5.51 34.94
CA MET A 469 -20.53 6.55 35.62
C MET A 469 -19.02 6.42 35.38
N TYR A 470 -18.58 5.52 34.50
CA TYR A 470 -17.18 5.34 34.17
C TYR A 470 -16.51 6.68 33.79
N GLU A 471 -15.40 6.97 34.44
CA GLU A 471 -14.50 8.06 34.10
C GLU A 471 -13.22 7.47 33.50
N PHE A 472 -12.79 8.03 32.38
CA PHE A 472 -11.61 7.54 31.68
C PHE A 472 -10.34 7.91 32.45
N GLU A 473 -9.45 6.93 32.62
CA GLU A 473 -8.13 7.12 33.22
C GLU A 473 -7.03 6.70 32.23
N SER A 474 -6.17 7.66 31.86
CA SER A 474 -5.03 7.46 30.93
C SER A 474 -4.13 6.28 31.35
N GLN A 475 -3.86 6.16 32.65
CA GLN A 475 -3.03 5.10 33.22
C GLN A 475 -3.67 3.71 33.06
N LYS A 476 -4.99 3.58 33.28
CA LYS A 476 -5.70 2.30 33.13
C LYS A 476 -5.76 1.88 31.67
N TYR A 477 -5.99 2.83 30.76
CA TYR A 477 -5.94 2.57 29.33
C TYR A 477 -4.53 2.13 28.87
N TYR A 478 -3.48 2.77 29.39
CA TYR A 478 -2.10 2.35 29.08
C TYR A 478 -1.80 0.92 29.55
N LEU A 479 -2.26 0.55 30.75
CA LEU A 479 -2.13 -0.82 31.26
C LEU A 479 -2.95 -1.82 30.42
N PHE A 480 -4.12 -1.42 29.94
CA PHE A 480 -4.90 -2.21 28.98
C PHE A 480 -4.11 -2.45 27.69
N LEU A 481 -3.51 -1.41 27.09
CA LEU A 481 -2.66 -1.56 25.91
C LEU A 481 -1.45 -2.44 26.17
N LYS A 482 -0.73 -2.26 27.29
CA LYS A 482 0.40 -3.12 27.65
C LYS A 482 0.00 -4.58 27.82
N LYS A 483 -1.21 -4.85 28.31
CA LYS A 483 -1.74 -6.22 28.40
C LYS A 483 -2.11 -6.77 27.03
N LYS A 484 -2.80 -5.97 26.20
CA LYS A 484 -3.23 -6.35 24.84
C LYS A 484 -2.03 -6.59 23.92
N TYR A 485 -1.04 -5.72 24.00
CA TYR A 485 0.18 -5.68 23.19
C TYR A 485 1.42 -5.97 24.02
N TRP A 486 1.37 -7.00 24.87
CA TRP A 486 2.48 -7.38 25.77
C TRP A 486 3.79 -7.70 25.04
N PHE A 487 3.70 -7.97 23.73
CA PHE A 487 4.82 -8.27 22.84
C PHE A 487 5.38 -7.03 22.11
N LEU A 488 4.88 -5.83 22.39
CA LEU A 488 5.36 -4.56 21.85
C LEU A 488 5.89 -3.64 22.96
N ASP A 489 6.98 -2.93 22.66
CA ASP A 489 7.43 -1.82 23.51
C ASP A 489 6.66 -0.54 23.16
N LEU A 490 5.79 -0.12 24.09
CA LEU A 490 4.99 1.09 23.99
C LEU A 490 5.55 2.28 24.78
N ASP A 491 6.62 2.10 25.58
CA ASP A 491 7.12 3.15 26.46
C ASP A 491 7.62 4.37 25.67
N GLY A 492 8.16 4.14 24.47
CA GLY A 492 8.60 5.19 23.55
C GLY A 492 7.49 6.06 22.95
N PHE A 493 6.22 5.66 23.04
CA PHE A 493 5.08 6.34 22.41
C PHE A 493 4.50 7.46 23.30
N LYS A 494 4.86 7.51 24.59
CA LYS A 494 4.39 8.52 25.56
C LYS A 494 2.86 8.69 25.56
N ILE A 495 2.13 7.58 25.46
CA ILE A 495 0.67 7.54 25.28
C ILE A 495 -0.07 8.33 26.36
N ILE A 496 0.27 8.12 27.64
CA ILE A 496 -0.36 8.80 28.77
C ILE A 496 -0.23 10.33 28.63
N GLN A 497 1.00 10.81 28.43
CA GLN A 497 1.28 12.24 28.29
C GLN A 497 0.50 12.85 27.11
N LYS A 498 0.44 12.14 25.97
CA LYS A 498 -0.27 12.62 24.78
C LYS A 498 -1.78 12.68 25.01
N ILE A 499 -2.36 11.66 25.63
CA ILE A 499 -3.78 11.63 25.97
C ILE A 499 -4.14 12.76 26.93
N GLU A 500 -3.36 12.97 27.99
CA GLU A 500 -3.61 14.02 28.98
C GLU A 500 -3.51 15.42 28.36
N THR A 501 -2.53 15.62 27.47
CA THR A 501 -2.34 16.90 26.77
C THR A 501 -3.51 17.21 25.83
N ASP A 502 -4.06 16.21 25.14
CA ASP A 502 -5.12 16.39 24.15
C ASP A 502 -6.50 15.88 24.61
N TRP A 503 -6.70 15.68 25.92
CA TRP A 503 -7.92 15.05 26.47
C TRP A 503 -9.19 15.76 26.02
N ILE A 504 -9.20 17.10 25.97
CA ILE A 504 -10.37 17.88 25.53
C ILE A 504 -10.81 17.49 24.10
N LYS A 505 -9.85 17.22 23.20
CA LYS A 505 -10.16 16.78 21.84
C LYS A 505 -10.68 15.34 21.82
N ILE A 506 -10.03 14.46 22.59
CA ILE A 506 -10.42 13.04 22.71
C ILE A 506 -11.83 12.94 23.29
N GLU A 507 -12.11 13.63 24.38
CA GLU A 507 -13.41 13.66 25.04
C GLU A 507 -14.51 14.18 24.09
N LYS A 508 -14.21 15.20 23.28
CA LYS A 508 -15.13 15.69 22.25
C LYS A 508 -15.42 14.64 21.18
N ILE A 509 -14.42 13.87 20.75
CA ILE A 509 -14.60 12.74 19.82
C ILE A 509 -15.54 11.70 20.46
N LEU A 510 -15.24 11.26 21.68
CA LEU A 510 -16.01 10.24 22.40
C LEU A 510 -17.47 10.67 22.62
N LYS A 511 -17.72 11.89 23.12
CA LYS A 511 -19.07 12.45 23.32
C LYS A 511 -19.88 12.57 22.04
N ASN A 512 -19.22 12.81 20.90
CA ASN A 512 -19.91 12.84 19.61
C ASN A 512 -20.26 11.42 19.15
N LEU A 513 -19.34 10.46 19.33
CA LEU A 513 -19.61 9.06 19.03
C LEU A 513 -20.74 8.47 19.88
N GLU A 514 -20.83 8.84 21.16
CA GLU A 514 -21.95 8.46 22.05
C GLU A 514 -23.31 8.87 21.45
N LYS A 515 -23.39 10.05 20.83
CA LYS A 515 -24.61 10.54 20.18
C LYS A 515 -24.90 9.84 18.86
N ILE A 516 -23.84 9.52 18.09
CA ILE A 516 -23.97 8.93 16.75
C ILE A 516 -24.37 7.46 16.84
N LEU A 517 -23.73 6.70 17.72
CA LEU A 517 -23.89 5.26 17.78
C LEU A 517 -25.19 4.83 18.48
N ASP A 518 -26.00 5.79 18.98
CA ASP A 518 -27.24 5.58 19.74
C ASP A 518 -27.13 4.33 20.61
N ILE A 519 -26.02 4.21 21.36
CA ILE A 519 -25.71 2.99 22.10
C ILE A 519 -26.83 2.87 23.13
N LYS A 520 -27.83 2.07 22.78
CA LYS A 520 -28.83 1.57 23.68
C LYS A 520 -28.04 0.75 24.69
N ILE A 521 -27.75 1.37 25.81
CA ILE A 521 -27.27 0.66 26.98
C ILE A 521 -28.47 -0.16 27.46
N ASP A 522 -28.72 -1.28 26.78
CA ASP A 522 -29.76 -2.23 27.12
C ASP A 522 -29.47 -2.69 28.53
N LYS A 523 -30.40 -2.36 29.43
CA LYS A 523 -30.38 -2.82 30.82
C LYS A 523 -30.42 -4.35 30.79
N LYS A 524 -29.29 -5.00 31.07
CA LYS A 524 -29.31 -6.35 31.62
C LYS A 524 -29.22 -6.28 33.13
#